data_AF-G9QMZ6-F1
#
_entry.id   AF-G9QMZ6-F1
#
_cell.length_a   1.000
_cell.length_b   1.000
_cell.length_c   1.000
_cell.angle_alpha   90.00
_cell.angle_beta   90.00
_cell.angle_gamma   90.00
#
_symmetry.space_group_name_H-M   'P 1'
#
loop_
_entity.id
_entity.type
_entity.pdbx_description
1 polymer ?
#
loop_
_entity_poly.entity_id
_entity_poly.type
_entity_poly.pdbx_seq_one_letter_code
_entity_poly.pdbx_strand_id
1 'polypeptide(L)'
;ALTTMNEVSRISFTPSKSQSSIAKQSLKRMKKKVARNHVKKIPYPMEYRIKKLNQYLLGWCGYFALADTKSIFEDLDGWIRRRLRMCLWKNWKTSKTRIRNLIKLGVPEWKAYEWGNSRKGYWRISKSPILHRTLGNSYWSNQGLKSLQKRYEFLRHLS
;
A
#
# COMPACT_ATOMS: atom_id res chain seq x y z
N ALA A 1 -30.13 -41.53 -6.81
CA ALA A 1 -30.55 -40.58 -5.76
C ALA A 1 -29.62 -40.81 -4.57
N LEU A 2 -28.88 -39.86 -4.00
CA LEU A 2 -29.17 -38.46 -3.71
C LEU A 2 -27.88 -37.60 -3.76
N THR A 3 -28.06 -36.44 -4.37
CA THR A 3 -27.29 -35.20 -4.32
C THR A 3 -26.87 -34.80 -2.90
N THR A 4 -25.63 -34.32 -2.73
CA THR A 4 -25.37 -33.07 -1.98
C THR A 4 -24.20 -32.30 -2.59
N MET A 5 -24.56 -31.44 -3.55
CA MET A 5 -23.83 -30.20 -3.84
C MET A 5 -23.76 -29.36 -2.56
N ASN A 6 -22.56 -29.00 -2.10
CA ASN A 6 -22.36 -27.88 -1.18
C ASN A 6 -20.91 -27.37 -1.17
N GLU A 7 -20.39 -26.95 -2.32
CA GLU A 7 -19.29 -25.97 -2.38
C GLU A 7 -19.86 -24.56 -2.58
N VAL A 8 -20.67 -24.11 -1.61
CA VAL A 8 -20.90 -22.67 -1.46
C VAL A 8 -19.73 -22.14 -0.66
N SER A 9 -18.88 -21.36 -1.33
CA SER A 9 -17.84 -20.54 -0.74
C SER A 9 -18.46 -19.49 0.22
N ARG A 10 -18.89 -19.95 1.39
CA ARG A 10 -19.50 -19.12 2.44
C ARG A 10 -18.40 -18.49 3.28
N ILE A 11 -18.24 -17.18 3.09
CA ILE A 11 -17.64 -16.17 3.97
C ILE A 11 -16.16 -16.40 4.31
N SER A 12 -15.34 -15.40 3.99
CA SER A 12 -13.87 -15.48 3.87
C SER A 12 -13.10 -15.49 5.20
N PHE A 13 -13.54 -16.25 6.20
CA PHE A 13 -12.86 -16.41 7.49
C PHE A 13 -12.29 -17.83 7.59
N THR A 14 -10.99 -17.97 7.90
CA THR A 14 -10.39 -19.27 8.19
C THR A 14 -10.63 -19.63 9.65
N PRO A 15 -11.16 -20.82 9.97
CA PRO A 15 -11.31 -21.25 11.35
C PRO A 15 -9.95 -21.74 11.85
N SER A 16 -9.15 -20.87 12.45
CA SER A 16 -8.04 -21.28 13.31
C SER A 16 -8.39 -20.93 14.75
N LYS A 17 -8.17 -21.90 15.66
CA LYS A 17 -8.36 -21.79 17.11
C LYS A 17 -7.70 -20.51 17.62
N SER A 18 -8.50 -19.62 18.21
CA SER A 18 -8.17 -18.26 18.69
C SER A 18 -7.91 -17.22 17.58
N GLN A 19 -8.84 -16.25 17.47
CA GLN A 19 -8.82 -15.08 16.59
C GLN A 19 -9.14 -15.34 15.10
N SER A 20 -10.26 -14.76 14.62
CA SER A 20 -10.69 -14.77 13.22
C SER A 20 -9.66 -14.08 12.33
N SER A 21 -8.74 -14.86 11.74
CA SER A 21 -7.68 -14.34 10.88
C SER A 21 -8.11 -14.20 9.42
N ILE A 22 -7.56 -13.20 8.71
CA ILE A 22 -7.85 -12.97 7.30
C ILE A 22 -7.22 -14.08 6.45
N ALA A 23 -8.02 -14.74 5.63
CA ALA A 23 -7.54 -15.80 4.73
C ALA A 23 -6.40 -15.30 3.81
N LYS A 24 -5.32 -16.09 3.68
CA LYS A 24 -4.15 -15.78 2.82
C LYS A 24 -4.55 -15.45 1.38
N GLN A 25 -5.57 -16.12 0.85
CA GLN A 25 -6.07 -15.89 -0.51
C GLN A 25 -6.68 -14.50 -0.67
N SER A 26 -7.41 -14.00 0.34
CA SER A 26 -7.98 -12.65 0.36
C SER A 26 -6.88 -11.59 0.36
N LEU A 27 -5.82 -11.77 1.15
CA LEU A 27 -4.64 -10.90 1.14
C LEU A 27 -3.93 -10.88 -0.22
N LYS A 28 -3.76 -12.05 -0.86
CA LYS A 28 -3.16 -12.17 -2.20
C LYS A 28 -4.00 -11.44 -3.24
N ARG A 29 -5.34 -11.61 -3.21
CA ARG A 29 -6.28 -10.91 -4.11
C ARG A 29 -6.19 -9.40 -3.93
N MET A 30 -6.16 -8.92 -2.69
CA MET A 30 -6.05 -7.50 -2.36
C MET A 30 -4.74 -6.90 -2.88
N LYS A 31 -3.59 -7.50 -2.55
CA LYS A 31 -2.27 -7.07 -3.06
C LYS A 31 -2.23 -7.07 -4.59
N LYS A 32 -2.81 -8.07 -5.24
CA LYS A 32 -2.91 -8.12 -6.72
C LYS A 32 -3.75 -6.97 -7.28
N LYS A 33 -4.88 -6.63 -6.65
CA LYS A 33 -5.75 -5.51 -7.07
C LYS A 33 -5.03 -4.17 -6.92
N VAL A 34 -4.41 -3.91 -5.77
CA VAL A 34 -3.61 -2.70 -5.53
C VAL A 34 -2.46 -2.61 -6.54
N ALA A 35 -1.72 -3.70 -6.74
CA ALA A 35 -0.62 -3.74 -7.69
C ALA A 35 -1.07 -3.41 -9.12
N ARG A 36 -2.21 -3.95 -9.59
CA ARG A 36 -2.77 -3.67 -10.92
C ARG A 36 -3.15 -2.20 -11.10
N ASN A 37 -3.82 -1.61 -10.10
CA ASN A 37 -4.28 -0.22 -10.17
C ASN A 37 -3.12 0.78 -10.33
N HIS A 38 -1.93 0.44 -9.82
CA HIS A 38 -0.76 1.31 -9.91
C HIS A 38 0.23 0.97 -11.04
N VAL A 39 0.04 -0.14 -11.77
CA VAL A 39 0.91 -0.57 -12.88
C VAL A 39 0.39 -0.18 -14.27
N LYS A 40 -0.88 0.25 -14.40
CA LYS A 40 -1.49 0.56 -15.72
C LYS A 40 -0.64 1.52 -16.57
N LYS A 41 -0.68 1.31 -17.89
CA LYS A 41 0.02 2.10 -18.94
C LYS A 41 -0.30 3.60 -18.91
N ILE A 42 -1.42 4.00 -18.31
CA ILE A 42 -1.90 5.39 -18.31
C ILE A 42 -1.29 6.16 -17.11
N PRO A 43 -0.63 7.30 -17.33
CA PRO A 43 -0.02 8.10 -16.27
C PRO A 43 -1.08 8.91 -15.51
N TYR A 44 -1.79 8.29 -14.59
CA TYR A 44 -2.64 9.04 -13.64
C TYR A 44 -1.79 9.85 -12.65
N PRO A 45 -2.22 11.08 -12.30
CA PRO A 45 -1.65 11.85 -11.19
C PRO A 45 -1.61 11.05 -9.88
N MET A 46 -0.63 11.36 -9.01
CA MET A 46 -0.46 10.62 -7.75
C MET A 46 -1.68 10.78 -6.84
N GLU A 47 -2.25 11.98 -6.77
CA GLU A 47 -3.45 12.27 -5.99
C GLU A 47 -4.63 11.36 -6.40
N TYR A 48 -4.89 11.24 -7.70
CA TYR A 48 -5.92 10.34 -8.22
C TYR A 48 -5.67 8.87 -7.80
N ARG A 49 -4.41 8.42 -7.84
CA ARG A 49 -4.03 7.08 -7.41
C ARG A 49 -4.31 6.87 -5.92
N ILE A 50 -3.99 7.85 -5.09
CA ILE A 50 -4.25 7.82 -3.65
C ILE A 50 -5.76 7.81 -3.38
N LYS A 51 -6.55 8.65 -4.06
CA LYS A 51 -8.01 8.68 -3.93
C LYS A 51 -8.65 7.32 -4.24
N LYS A 52 -8.31 6.71 -5.38
CA LYS A 52 -8.82 5.39 -5.77
C LYS A 52 -8.35 4.28 -4.83
N LEU A 53 -7.12 4.37 -4.35
CA LEU A 53 -6.59 3.45 -3.37
C LEU A 53 -7.35 3.55 -2.05
N ASN A 54 -7.52 4.75 -1.49
CA ASN A 54 -8.29 4.98 -0.27
C ASN A 54 -9.71 4.42 -0.37
N GLN A 55 -10.44 4.68 -1.46
CA GLN A 55 -11.79 4.14 -1.66
C GLN A 55 -11.83 2.61 -1.55
N TYR A 56 -10.89 1.93 -2.20
CA TYR A 56 -10.79 0.48 -2.14
C TYR A 56 -10.39 -0.03 -0.75
N LEU A 57 -9.38 0.59 -0.13
CA LEU A 57 -8.85 0.20 1.17
C LEU A 57 -9.88 0.37 2.29
N LEU A 58 -10.66 1.46 2.27
CA LEU A 58 -11.70 1.71 3.28
C LEU A 58 -12.82 0.67 3.21
N GLY A 59 -13.28 0.31 2.00
CA GLY A 59 -14.28 -0.75 1.83
C GLY A 59 -13.74 -2.12 2.24
N TRP A 60 -12.49 -2.43 1.86
CA TRP A 60 -11.84 -3.68 2.24
C TRP A 60 -11.64 -3.79 3.75
N CYS A 61 -11.22 -2.71 4.40
CA CYS A 61 -11.08 -2.64 5.85
C CYS A 61 -12.41 -2.83 6.57
N GLY A 62 -13.50 -2.22 6.08
CA GLY A 62 -14.84 -2.39 6.64
C GLY A 62 -15.30 -3.86 6.59
N TYR A 63 -15.08 -4.55 5.47
CA TYR A 63 -15.45 -5.95 5.32
C TYR A 63 -14.67 -6.89 6.27
N PHE A 64 -13.38 -6.60 6.51
CA PHE A 64 -12.53 -7.41 7.40
C PHE A 64 -12.39 -6.81 8.82
N ALA A 65 -13.20 -5.81 9.20
CA ALA A 65 -13.05 -5.13 10.49
C ALA A 65 -13.30 -6.05 11.70
N LEU A 66 -14.11 -7.10 11.53
CA LEU A 66 -14.40 -8.10 12.55
C LEU A 66 -13.26 -9.12 12.75
N ALA A 67 -12.27 -9.14 11.85
CA ALA A 67 -11.09 -9.99 12.01
C ALA A 67 -10.16 -9.40 13.06
N ASP A 68 -9.69 -10.22 14.00
CA ASP A 68 -8.75 -9.77 15.05
C ASP A 68 -7.31 -9.87 14.52
N THR A 69 -6.90 -8.87 13.72
CA THR A 69 -5.67 -8.96 12.90
C THR A 69 -4.95 -7.62 12.71
N LYS A 70 -4.70 -6.88 13.79
CA LYS A 70 -4.02 -5.56 13.75
C LYS A 70 -2.69 -5.58 12.97
N SER A 71 -1.83 -6.57 13.21
CA SER A 71 -0.52 -6.70 12.56
C SER A 71 -0.62 -6.80 11.03
N ILE A 72 -1.67 -7.46 10.52
CA ILE A 72 -1.90 -7.58 9.08
C ILE A 72 -2.17 -6.20 8.47
N PHE A 73 -2.98 -5.36 9.11
CA PHE A 73 -3.27 -4.01 8.62
C PHE A 73 -2.02 -3.11 8.61
N GLU A 74 -1.17 -3.22 9.64
CA GLU A 74 0.10 -2.49 9.70
C GLU A 74 1.08 -2.91 8.59
N ASP A 75 1.24 -4.22 8.38
CA ASP A 75 2.05 -4.78 7.29
C ASP A 75 1.56 -4.33 5.92
N LEU A 76 0.24 -4.28 5.74
CA LEU A 76 -0.39 -3.81 4.52
C LEU A 76 -0.13 -2.32 4.29
N ASP A 77 -0.27 -1.47 5.32
CA ASP A 77 0.06 -0.05 5.24
C ASP A 77 1.54 0.15 4.82
N GLY A 78 2.46 -0.63 5.38
CA GLY A 78 3.88 -0.61 5.00
C GLY A 78 4.11 -1.03 3.54
N TRP A 79 3.47 -2.12 3.11
CA TRP A 79 3.57 -2.63 1.75
C TRP A 79 2.98 -1.66 0.71
N ILE A 80 1.84 -1.03 1.03
CA ILE A 80 1.17 -0.02 0.20
C ILE A 80 2.06 1.20 0.02
N ARG A 81 2.59 1.76 1.10
CA ARG A 81 3.53 2.91 1.04
C ARG A 81 4.76 2.58 0.19
N ARG A 82 5.33 1.37 0.33
CA ARG A 82 6.45 0.93 -0.51
C ARG A 82 6.08 0.87 -1.99
N ARG A 83 4.86 0.43 -2.32
CA ARG A 83 4.35 0.40 -3.70
C ARG A 83 4.20 1.81 -4.26
N LEU A 84 3.66 2.75 -3.48
CA LEU A 84 3.53 4.15 -3.88
C LEU A 84 4.90 4.81 -4.08
N ARG A 85 5.88 4.58 -3.20
CA ARG A 85 7.27 5.02 -3.38
C ARG A 85 7.86 4.53 -4.70
N MET A 86 7.69 3.24 -5.00
CA MET A 86 8.14 2.67 -6.27
C MET A 86 7.48 3.36 -7.48
N CYS A 87 6.16 3.59 -7.42
CA CYS A 87 5.43 4.26 -8.50
C CYS A 87 5.87 5.71 -8.69
N LEU A 88 6.04 6.47 -7.60
CA LEU A 88 6.51 7.84 -7.67
C LEU A 88 7.92 7.92 -8.26
N TRP A 89 8.82 7.06 -7.79
CA TRP A 89 10.19 6.97 -8.32
C TRP A 89 10.22 6.60 -9.81
N LYS A 90 9.34 5.70 -10.25
CA LYS A 90 9.19 5.35 -11.67
C LYS A 90 8.63 6.51 -12.50
N ASN A 91 7.75 7.34 -11.93
CA ASN A 91 7.25 8.55 -12.58
C ASN A 91 8.36 9.59 -12.78
N TRP A 92 9.35 9.62 -11.88
CA TRP A 92 10.57 10.41 -12.05
C TRP A 92 11.52 9.71 -13.05
N LYS A 93 11.14 9.76 -14.33
CA LYS A 93 11.77 8.99 -15.42
C LYS A 93 13.27 9.24 -15.56
N THR A 94 13.71 10.48 -15.42
CA THR A 94 15.10 10.90 -15.64
C THR A 94 15.82 11.21 -14.33
N SER A 95 17.15 11.03 -14.31
CA SER A 95 17.98 11.38 -13.15
C SER A 95 17.82 12.84 -12.76
N LYS A 96 17.82 13.76 -13.74
CA LYS A 96 17.59 15.19 -13.52
C LYS A 96 16.29 15.46 -12.75
N THR A 97 15.20 14.79 -13.12
CA THR A 97 13.90 14.93 -12.44
C THR A 97 13.93 14.35 -11.02
N ARG A 98 14.63 13.22 -10.81
CA ARG A 98 14.80 12.63 -9.47
C ARG A 98 15.55 13.58 -8.55
N ILE A 99 16.69 14.10 -9.01
CA ILE A 99 17.52 15.05 -8.24
C ILE A 99 16.69 16.27 -7.86
N ARG A 100 16.04 16.92 -8.85
CA ARG A 100 15.19 18.08 -8.60
C ARG A 100 14.09 17.81 -7.57
N ASN A 101 13.40 16.67 -7.68
CA ASN A 101 12.31 16.36 -6.75
C ASN A 101 12.82 15.97 -5.36
N LEU A 102 13.99 15.32 -5.24
CA LEU A 102 14.62 15.07 -3.95
C LEU A 102 15.00 16.37 -3.25
N ILE A 103 15.57 17.34 -3.97
CA ILE A 103 15.89 18.67 -3.43
C ILE A 103 14.62 19.37 -2.95
N LYS A 104 13.55 19.36 -3.74
CA LYS A 104 12.23 19.89 -3.33
C LYS A 104 11.65 19.23 -2.09
N LEU A 105 12.03 17.99 -1.80
CA LEU A 105 11.63 17.25 -0.60
C LEU A 105 12.59 17.46 0.59
N GLY A 106 13.52 18.43 0.48
CA GLY A 106 14.45 18.81 1.56
C GLY A 106 15.74 17.99 1.62
N VAL A 107 16.07 17.22 0.57
CA VAL A 107 17.36 16.52 0.51
C VAL A 107 18.46 17.51 0.12
N PRO A 108 19.59 17.57 0.86
CA PRO A 108 20.75 18.36 0.46
C PRO A 108 21.22 18.00 -0.94
N GLU A 109 21.62 19.01 -1.73
CA GLU A 109 21.91 18.85 -3.16
C GLU A 109 22.92 17.73 -3.44
N TRP A 110 24.08 17.74 -2.78
CA TRP A 110 25.11 16.70 -2.92
C TRP A 110 24.54 15.28 -2.75
N LYS A 111 23.64 15.10 -1.78
CA LYS A 111 23.00 13.81 -1.50
C LYS A 111 21.93 13.48 -2.52
N ALA A 112 21.19 14.47 -3.00
CA ALA A 112 20.22 14.31 -4.07
C ALA A 112 20.88 13.85 -5.38
N TYR A 113 22.07 14.36 -5.71
CA TYR A 113 22.88 13.90 -6.84
C TYR A 113 23.32 12.44 -6.70
N GLU A 114 23.83 12.05 -5.54
CA GLU A 114 24.19 10.66 -5.25
C GLU A 114 22.99 9.73 -5.41
N TRP A 115 21.85 10.10 -4.83
CA TRP A 115 20.64 9.26 -4.80
C TRP A 115 19.89 9.23 -6.13
N GLY A 116 19.81 10.36 -6.83
CA GLY A 116 19.11 10.49 -8.11
C GLY A 116 19.72 9.66 -9.23
N ASN A 117 21.03 9.42 -9.17
CA ASN A 117 21.79 8.62 -10.13
C ASN A 117 21.90 7.13 -9.76
N SER A 118 21.20 6.68 -8.72
CA SER A 118 21.23 5.26 -8.32
C SER A 118 20.76 4.33 -9.44
N ARG A 119 21.57 3.30 -9.73
CA ARG A 119 21.27 2.21 -10.68
C ARG A 119 20.40 1.08 -10.10
N LYS A 120 19.94 1.20 -8.85
CA LYS A 120 19.10 0.19 -8.20
C LYS A 120 17.72 0.10 -8.88
N GLY A 121 17.22 -1.13 -9.07
CA GLY A 121 15.88 -1.37 -9.59
C GLY A 121 14.76 -0.77 -8.72
N TYR A 122 13.59 -0.49 -9.32
CA TYR A 122 12.51 0.28 -8.70
C TYR A 122 11.98 -0.30 -7.38
N TRP A 123 11.88 -1.63 -7.27
CA TRP A 123 11.43 -2.26 -6.02
C TRP A 123 12.51 -2.27 -4.94
N ARG A 124 13.80 -2.30 -5.33
CA ARG A 124 14.93 -2.24 -4.40
C ARG A 124 15.07 -0.84 -3.81
N ILE A 125 15.00 0.19 -4.65
CA ILE A 125 15.11 1.59 -4.19
C ILE A 125 13.93 2.00 -3.30
N SER A 126 12.72 1.45 -3.49
CA SER A 126 11.55 1.78 -2.67
C SER A 126 11.65 1.35 -1.20
N LYS A 127 12.55 0.43 -0.86
CA LYS A 127 12.89 0.02 0.52
C LYS A 127 14.18 0.68 1.03
N SER A 128 14.86 1.48 0.21
CA SER A 128 16.11 2.10 0.63
C SER A 128 15.87 3.23 1.64
N PRO A 129 16.85 3.52 2.52
CA PRO A 129 16.76 4.67 3.44
C PRO A 129 16.49 5.99 2.72
N ILE A 130 16.98 6.13 1.48
CA ILE A 130 16.77 7.25 0.56
C ILE A 130 15.28 7.62 0.49
N LEU A 131 14.45 6.65 0.09
CA LEU A 131 13.01 6.88 -0.12
C LEU A 131 12.20 6.70 1.15
N HIS A 132 12.69 5.96 2.14
CA HIS A 132 12.02 5.88 3.44
C HIS A 132 12.08 7.19 4.22
N ARG A 133 13.20 7.92 4.15
CA ARG A 133 13.36 9.22 4.81
C ARG A 133 12.58 10.32 4.08
N THR A 134 12.71 10.39 2.77
CA THR A 134 12.09 11.45 1.95
C THR A 134 10.59 11.25 1.72
N LEU A 135 10.15 10.00 1.52
CA LEU A 135 8.76 9.62 1.24
C LEU A 135 8.22 8.75 2.38
N GLY A 136 8.37 9.27 3.60
CA GLY A 136 7.97 8.66 4.85
C GLY A 136 6.46 8.72 5.12
N ASN A 137 6.06 8.39 6.34
CA ASN A 137 4.64 8.30 6.72
C ASN A 137 3.94 9.66 6.68
N SER A 138 4.61 10.69 7.20
CA SER A 138 4.12 12.07 7.19
C SER A 138 3.88 12.54 5.76
N TYR A 139 4.82 12.32 4.85
CA TYR A 139 4.66 12.65 3.43
C TYR A 139 3.39 12.02 2.83
N TRP A 140 3.20 10.70 2.98
CA TRP A 140 2.02 10.05 2.39
C TRP A 140 0.71 10.45 3.07
N SER A 141 0.73 10.70 4.38
CA SER A 141 -0.42 11.21 5.13
C SER A 141 -0.81 12.61 4.62
N ASN A 142 0.17 13.49 4.42
CA ASN A 142 -0.05 14.85 3.88
C ASN A 142 -0.55 14.82 2.44
N GLN A 143 -0.17 13.80 1.66
CA GLN A 143 -0.72 13.54 0.32
C GLN A 143 -2.12 12.89 0.36
N GLY A 144 -2.71 12.72 1.55
CA GLY A 144 -4.08 12.22 1.74
C GLY A 144 -4.21 10.69 1.82
N LEU A 145 -3.12 9.92 1.89
CA LEU A 145 -3.20 8.47 2.08
C LEU A 145 -3.78 8.15 3.47
N LYS A 146 -4.87 7.40 3.51
CA LYS A 146 -5.49 6.96 4.76
C LYS A 146 -4.80 5.69 5.27
N SER A 147 -4.53 5.64 6.58
CA SER A 147 -3.99 4.44 7.24
C SER A 147 -5.10 3.42 7.46
N LEU A 148 -4.87 2.19 7.01
CA LEU A 148 -5.74 1.05 7.30
C LEU A 148 -5.77 0.75 8.78
N GLN A 149 -4.62 0.78 9.46
CA GLN A 149 -4.53 0.53 10.89
C GLN A 149 -5.43 1.49 11.68
N LYS A 150 -5.30 2.80 11.43
CA LYS A 150 -6.14 3.80 12.11
C LYS A 150 -7.63 3.58 11.85
N ARG A 151 -8.00 3.20 10.62
CA ARG A 151 -9.39 2.91 10.27
C ARG A 151 -9.90 1.65 10.98
N TYR A 152 -9.08 0.62 11.06
CA TYR A 152 -9.38 -0.62 11.77
C TYR A 152 -9.62 -0.37 13.26
N GLU A 153 -8.69 0.34 13.92
CA GLU A 153 -8.82 0.72 15.33
C GLU A 153 -10.11 1.53 15.57
N PHE A 154 -10.39 2.53 14.72
CA PHE A 154 -11.63 3.30 14.79
C PHE A 154 -12.90 2.44 14.70
N LEU A 155 -12.94 1.46 13.78
CA LEU A 155 -14.09 0.56 13.63
C LEU A 155 -14.25 -0.40 14.81
N ARG A 156 -13.14 -0.80 15.46
CA ARG A 156 -13.15 -1.69 16.63
C ARG A 156 -13.55 -0.98 17.92
N HIS A 157 -13.28 0.32 18.05
CA HIS A 157 -13.71 1.10 19.21
C HIS A 157 -15.18 1.55 19.11
N LEU A 158 -15.78 1.48 17.92
CA LEU A 158 -17.21 1.76 17.71
C LEU A 158 -18.11 0.53 17.87
N SER A 159 -17.54 -0.68 17.88
CA SER A 159 -18.24 -1.96 18.01
C SER A 159 -18.20 -2.46 19.45
#